data_AF-A0A428PH92-F1
#
_entry.id   AF-A0A428PH92-F1
#
_cell.length_a   1.000
_cell.length_b   1.000
_cell.length_c   1.000
_cell.angle_alpha   90.00
_cell.angle_beta   90.00
_cell.angle_gamma   90.00
#
_symmetry.space_group_name_H-M   'P 1'
#
loop_
_entity.id
_entity.type
_entity.pdbx_description
1 polymer ?
#
loop_
_entity_poly.entity_id
_entity_poly.type
_entity_poly.pdbx_seq_one_letter_code
_entity_poly.pdbx_strand_id
1 'polypeptide(L)'
;MSLAKTVHPQFVASCKYHGTIGQSRPLHIYEMDNLPGTTYIMSRNISTVQPPDAVFRQHNTVKDLARCVQKFITSSQAMADSVDRFFAQSWNNGQCLNPDDAAPLLAEFRSKFDLLARSLPSRFASNLDRIRKELPSLFSGALPFVLSHGDLCEMNILINSETGNITGIVDWAEARILPFGFSLWGFENVLGYMDSGGWHYYDNRRELEDLFWQTFWGEASHASDVGLELIRAARLAGLFCRYGFIVDGKAVISVVDQSDASSLAYLDAFCAADDWPPTT
;
A
#
# COMPACT_ATOMS: atom_id res chain seq x y z
N MET A 1 -6.25 -2.87 14.87
CA MET A 1 -5.02 -2.91 15.70
C MET A 1 -4.53 -4.33 15.94
N SER A 2 -5.27 -5.23 16.62
CA SER A 2 -4.77 -6.60 16.91
C SER A 2 -4.26 -7.36 15.68
N LEU A 3 -5.07 -7.47 14.60
CA LEU A 3 -4.64 -8.14 13.37
C LEU A 3 -3.42 -7.47 12.72
N ALA A 4 -3.37 -6.13 12.68
CA ALA A 4 -2.21 -5.39 12.15
C ALA A 4 -0.93 -5.69 12.94
N LYS A 5 -1.02 -5.76 14.27
CA LYS A 5 0.09 -6.16 15.13
C LYS A 5 0.49 -7.63 14.94
N THR A 6 -0.47 -8.54 14.70
CA THR A 6 -0.18 -9.94 14.42
C THR A 6 0.55 -10.10 13.09
N VAL A 7 0.10 -9.41 12.03
CA VAL A 7 0.71 -9.48 10.70
C VAL A 7 2.05 -8.74 10.67
N HIS A 8 2.14 -7.58 11.33
CA HIS A 8 3.30 -6.68 11.32
C HIS A 8 3.79 -6.33 12.74
N PRO A 9 4.29 -7.33 13.51
CA PRO A 9 4.61 -7.15 14.92
C PRO A 9 5.72 -6.13 15.19
N GLN A 10 6.59 -5.87 14.22
CA GLN A 10 7.69 -4.91 14.36
C GLN A 10 7.31 -3.47 14.00
N PHE A 11 6.31 -3.26 13.13
CA PHE A 11 5.96 -1.94 12.62
C PHE A 11 4.75 -1.31 13.26
N VAL A 12 3.90 -2.13 13.86
CA VAL A 12 2.67 -1.68 14.47
C VAL A 12 2.91 -1.59 15.96
N ALA A 13 2.59 -0.47 16.57
CA ALA A 13 2.70 -0.32 18.01
C ALA A 13 1.79 -1.30 18.74
N SER A 14 2.22 -1.83 19.88
CA SER A 14 1.28 -2.49 20.78
C SER A 14 0.32 -1.44 21.31
N CYS A 15 -0.97 -1.76 21.36
CA CYS A 15 -1.99 -0.83 21.83
C CYS A 15 -2.87 -1.54 22.86
N LYS A 16 -3.00 -0.93 24.03
CA LYS A 16 -3.81 -1.43 25.15
C LYS A 16 -4.94 -0.45 25.42
N TYR A 17 -6.16 -0.96 25.43
CA TYR A 17 -7.34 -0.19 25.82
C TYR A 17 -7.51 -0.20 27.34
N HIS A 18 -7.70 0.98 27.93
CA HIS A 18 -7.85 1.16 29.39
C HIS A 18 -9.28 1.48 29.83
N GLY A 19 -10.20 1.69 28.88
CA GLY A 19 -11.61 1.94 29.16
C GLY A 19 -12.10 3.30 28.66
N THR A 20 -13.30 3.67 29.11
CA THR A 20 -14.00 4.89 28.72
C THR A 20 -14.25 5.77 29.94
N ILE A 21 -14.02 7.08 29.83
CA ILE A 21 -14.48 8.07 30.81
C ILE A 21 -15.65 8.88 30.24
N GLY A 22 -16.71 9.06 31.04
CA GLY A 22 -17.89 9.87 30.69
C GLY A 22 -19.00 9.08 29.98
N GLN A 23 -20.25 9.54 30.13
CA GLN A 23 -21.44 8.88 29.54
C GLN A 23 -22.00 9.62 28.32
N SER A 24 -22.09 10.95 28.36
CA SER A 24 -22.68 11.74 27.26
C SER A 24 -21.69 12.06 26.13
N ARG A 25 -20.39 12.05 26.42
CA ARG A 25 -19.28 12.22 25.47
C ARG A 25 -18.13 11.29 25.89
N PRO A 26 -18.23 10.00 25.58
CA PRO A 26 -17.26 9.02 26.03
C PRO A 26 -15.87 9.33 25.47
N LEU A 27 -14.88 9.41 26.36
CA LEU A 27 -13.47 9.50 26.01
C LEU A 27 -12.85 8.10 26.16
N HIS A 28 -12.36 7.55 25.05
CA HIS A 28 -11.70 6.25 25.03
C HIS A 28 -10.20 6.42 25.33
N ILE A 29 -9.67 5.65 26.28
CA ILE A 29 -8.29 5.76 26.74
C ILE A 29 -7.48 4.56 26.21
N TYR A 30 -6.37 4.88 25.57
CA TYR A 30 -5.43 3.90 25.03
C TYR A 30 -4.02 4.23 25.50
N GLU A 31 -3.22 3.19 25.70
CA GLU A 31 -1.77 3.25 25.86
C GLU A 31 -1.15 2.57 24.64
N MET A 32 -0.14 3.20 24.05
CA MET A 32 0.49 2.72 22.83
C MET A 32 2.00 2.88 22.94
N ASP A 33 2.75 1.88 22.47
CA ASP A 33 4.21 1.99 22.35
C ASP A 33 4.56 3.15 21.42
N ASN A 34 5.54 3.98 21.81
CA ASN A 34 6.05 5.02 20.92
C ASN A 34 6.91 4.38 19.81
N LEU A 35 6.47 4.51 18.55
CA LEU A 35 7.26 4.09 17.40
C LEU A 35 8.31 5.17 17.10
N PRO A 36 9.62 4.84 17.09
CA PRO A 36 10.66 5.82 16.85
C PRO A 36 10.72 6.21 15.38
N GLY A 37 11.44 7.29 15.08
CA GLY A 37 11.71 7.75 13.71
C GLY A 37 10.95 9.02 13.34
N THR A 38 11.10 9.40 12.07
CA THR A 38 10.44 10.56 11.47
C THR A 38 9.65 10.11 10.26
N THR A 39 8.62 10.86 9.87
CA THR A 39 7.80 10.49 8.71
C THR A 39 8.64 10.55 7.43
N TYR A 40 8.41 9.62 6.51
CA TYR A 40 9.15 9.53 5.24
C TYR A 40 9.06 10.84 4.47
N ILE A 41 7.90 11.50 4.49
CA ILE A 41 7.70 12.81 3.84
C ILE A 41 8.67 13.90 4.34
N MET A 42 9.08 13.86 5.61
CA MET A 42 10.00 14.84 6.20
C MET A 42 11.47 14.55 5.88
N SER A 43 11.80 13.29 5.58
CA SER A 43 13.18 12.84 5.32
C SER A 43 13.52 12.64 3.85
N ARG A 44 12.50 12.55 2.97
CA ARG A 44 12.73 12.33 1.54
C ARG A 44 13.45 13.52 0.90
N ASN A 45 14.31 13.23 -0.07
CA ASN A 45 14.88 14.25 -0.93
C ASN A 45 14.00 14.38 -2.19
N ILE A 46 13.57 15.59 -2.52
CA ILE A 46 12.69 15.87 -3.68
C ILE A 46 13.47 16.28 -4.94
N SER A 47 14.79 16.11 -4.96
CA SER A 47 15.59 16.34 -6.17
C SER A 47 15.34 15.22 -7.17
N THR A 48 15.18 15.52 -8.46
CA THR A 48 15.04 14.48 -9.48
C THR A 48 16.25 13.56 -9.52
N VAL A 49 17.46 14.15 -9.42
CA VAL A 49 18.72 13.41 -9.27
C VAL A 49 18.99 13.23 -7.78
N GLN A 50 18.93 11.99 -7.33
CA GLN A 50 19.09 11.68 -5.90
C GLN A 50 20.57 11.72 -5.49
N PRO A 51 20.93 12.46 -4.43
CA PRO A 51 22.29 12.39 -3.90
C PRO A 51 22.58 11.00 -3.30
N PRO A 52 23.84 10.56 -3.24
CA PRO A 52 24.20 9.20 -2.85
C PRO A 52 23.64 8.75 -1.48
N ASP A 53 23.55 9.67 -0.52
CA ASP A 53 22.98 9.41 0.80
C ASP A 53 21.47 9.17 0.73
N ALA A 54 20.75 9.90 -0.11
CA ALA A 54 19.31 9.71 -0.32
C ALA A 54 19.02 8.39 -1.06
N VAL A 55 19.82 8.06 -2.09
CA VAL A 55 19.75 6.75 -2.78
C VAL A 55 19.91 5.62 -1.77
N PHE A 56 20.93 5.71 -0.89
CA PHE A 56 21.16 4.71 0.15
C PHE A 56 19.94 4.55 1.08
N ARG A 57 19.35 5.65 1.54
CA ARG A 57 18.15 5.61 2.40
C ARG A 57 16.94 5.03 1.66
N GLN A 58 16.69 5.45 0.43
CA GLN A 58 15.60 4.93 -0.40
C GLN A 58 15.72 3.42 -0.61
N HIS A 59 16.93 2.91 -0.86
CA HIS A 59 17.16 1.46 -1.00
C HIS A 59 16.74 0.69 0.26
N ASN A 60 17.06 1.21 1.44
CA ASN A 60 16.65 0.58 2.69
C ASN A 60 15.15 0.68 2.91
N THR A 61 14.53 1.84 2.65
CA THR A 61 13.06 1.99 2.71
C THR A 61 12.35 1.02 1.77
N VAL A 62 12.82 0.88 0.53
CA VAL A 62 12.21 -0.01 -0.48
C VAL A 62 12.40 -1.49 -0.14
N LYS A 63 13.60 -1.89 0.32
CA LYS A 63 13.83 -3.24 0.84
C LYS A 63 12.92 -3.54 2.02
N ASP A 64 12.78 -2.58 2.92
CA ASP A 64 11.91 -2.71 4.09
C ASP A 64 10.45 -2.73 3.66
N LEU A 65 10.02 -2.00 2.63
CA LEU A 65 8.68 -2.20 2.08
C LEU A 65 8.51 -3.61 1.51
N ALA A 66 9.48 -4.19 0.82
CA ALA A 66 9.33 -5.48 0.15
C ALA A 66 9.34 -6.74 1.06
N ARG A 67 10.36 -6.93 1.91
CA ARG A 67 10.80 -8.27 2.43
C ARG A 67 10.04 -8.91 3.58
N CYS A 68 8.96 -8.33 4.00
CA CYS A 68 8.25 -8.65 5.22
C CYS A 68 7.94 -10.15 5.42
N VAL A 69 8.76 -11.00 6.05
CA VAL A 69 8.31 -12.39 6.34
C VAL A 69 8.97 -12.89 7.60
N GLN A 70 8.13 -13.42 8.50
CA GLN A 70 8.54 -14.20 9.66
C GLN A 70 9.09 -15.56 9.18
N LYS A 71 10.38 -15.83 9.41
CA LYS A 71 10.89 -17.21 9.50
C LYS A 71 10.44 -17.82 10.82
N PHE A 72 9.62 -18.86 10.78
CA PHE A 72 9.70 -20.00 11.70
C PHE A 72 10.07 -21.19 10.80
N ILE A 73 11.23 -21.84 10.91
CA ILE A 73 11.65 -22.76 11.98
C ILE A 73 13.18 -22.91 11.88
N THR A 74 13.92 -22.66 12.97
CA THR A 74 14.80 -23.64 13.66
C THR A 74 15.59 -22.93 14.75
N SER A 75 15.54 -23.49 15.95
CA SER A 75 16.40 -23.24 17.09
C SER A 75 17.89 -23.32 16.73
N SER A 76 18.64 -22.23 16.96
CA SER A 76 19.88 -22.17 17.76
C SER A 76 20.70 -20.94 17.35
N GLN A 77 21.08 -20.14 18.36
CA GLN A 77 22.20 -19.21 18.39
C GLN A 77 22.46 -18.32 17.14
N ALA A 78 21.73 -17.20 17.04
CA ALA A 78 22.28 -15.95 16.51
C ALA A 78 21.51 -14.78 17.14
N MET A 79 22.14 -14.12 18.10
CA MET A 79 21.70 -12.85 18.68
C MET A 79 22.40 -11.73 17.90
N ALA A 80 21.64 -10.67 17.62
CA ALA A 80 21.98 -9.40 16.96
C ALA A 80 21.73 -9.35 15.43
N ASP A 81 21.06 -8.25 15.02
CA ASP A 81 20.74 -7.79 13.66
C ASP A 81 19.38 -8.20 13.04
N SER A 82 18.32 -8.23 13.85
CA SER A 82 16.93 -8.31 13.33
C SER A 82 16.42 -6.89 12.99
N VAL A 83 16.36 -6.56 11.70
CA VAL A 83 15.66 -5.38 11.17
C VAL A 83 14.76 -5.88 10.03
N ASP A 84 13.45 -6.00 10.29
CA ASP A 84 12.46 -6.51 9.31
C ASP A 84 11.49 -5.44 8.79
N ARG A 85 10.55 -5.85 7.90
CA ARG A 85 10.08 -5.29 6.58
C ARG A 85 8.52 -5.40 6.36
N PHE A 86 7.78 -4.88 5.33
CA PHE A 86 6.27 -4.69 5.22
C PHE A 86 5.28 -5.45 4.22
N PHE A 87 5.53 -5.69 2.92
CA PHE A 87 4.52 -6.21 1.97
C PHE A 87 4.39 -7.73 1.90
N ALA A 88 5.51 -8.46 1.96
CA ALA A 88 5.47 -9.92 2.02
C ALA A 88 4.78 -10.50 3.29
N GLN A 89 4.56 -9.78 4.43
CA GLN A 89 3.98 -10.41 5.65
C GLN A 89 2.50 -10.42 5.40
N SER A 90 1.96 -9.36 4.79
CA SER A 90 0.62 -9.34 4.26
C SER A 90 0.41 -10.54 3.33
N TRP A 91 1.31 -10.79 2.36
CA TRP A 91 1.24 -11.95 1.45
C TRP A 91 1.28 -13.30 2.18
N ASN A 92 2.31 -13.54 2.99
CA ASN A 92 2.55 -14.81 3.64
C ASN A 92 1.58 -15.08 4.81
N ASN A 93 0.97 -14.03 5.39
CA ASN A 93 -0.16 -14.13 6.31
C ASN A 93 -1.48 -13.92 5.56
N GLY A 94 -1.59 -14.53 4.38
CA GLY A 94 -2.82 -14.57 3.61
C GLY A 94 -3.99 -14.97 4.50
N GLN A 95 -5.06 -14.20 4.44
CA GLN A 95 -6.28 -14.44 5.18
C GLN A 95 -7.16 -15.38 4.35
N CYS A 96 -7.59 -16.49 4.95
CA CYS A 96 -8.58 -17.35 4.32
C CYS A 96 -9.93 -16.61 4.32
N LEU A 97 -10.27 -15.93 3.23
CA LEU A 97 -11.63 -15.47 3.00
C LEU A 97 -12.48 -16.64 2.50
N ASN A 98 -13.60 -16.90 3.16
CA ASN A 98 -14.63 -17.78 2.61
C ASN A 98 -15.21 -17.12 1.34
N PRO A 99 -15.51 -17.86 0.27
CA PRO A 99 -16.27 -17.35 -0.87
C PRO A 99 -17.48 -16.47 -0.53
N ASP A 100 -18.20 -16.79 0.55
CA ASP A 100 -19.35 -16.00 1.02
C ASP A 100 -18.98 -14.57 1.48
N ASP A 101 -17.74 -14.37 1.94
CA ASP A 101 -17.20 -13.06 2.34
C ASP A 101 -16.58 -12.30 1.16
N ALA A 102 -16.13 -13.02 0.12
CA ALA A 102 -15.53 -12.43 -1.07
C ALA A 102 -16.58 -11.85 -2.03
N ALA A 103 -17.78 -12.44 -2.09
CA ALA A 103 -18.85 -11.99 -2.97
C ALA A 103 -19.36 -10.56 -2.65
N PRO A 104 -19.60 -10.18 -1.37
CA PRO A 104 -19.92 -8.80 -1.01
C PRO A 104 -18.83 -7.80 -1.38
N LEU A 105 -17.55 -8.16 -1.20
CA LEU A 105 -16.43 -7.31 -1.61
C LEU A 105 -16.42 -7.13 -3.14
N LEU A 106 -16.55 -8.21 -3.91
CA LEU A 106 -16.63 -8.11 -5.36
C LEU A 106 -17.79 -7.21 -5.82
N ALA A 107 -18.95 -7.31 -5.17
CA ALA A 107 -20.09 -6.44 -5.45
C ALA A 107 -19.78 -4.96 -5.14
N GLU A 108 -19.18 -4.67 -3.98
CA GLU A 108 -18.73 -3.32 -3.61
C GLU A 108 -17.78 -2.73 -4.66
N PHE A 109 -16.74 -3.48 -5.04
CA PHE A 109 -15.76 -3.00 -6.01
C PHE A 109 -16.35 -2.88 -7.41
N ARG A 110 -17.26 -3.76 -7.85
CA ARG A 110 -18.01 -3.57 -9.10
C ARG A 110 -18.77 -2.26 -9.11
N SER A 111 -19.50 -1.95 -8.03
CA SER A 111 -20.22 -0.68 -7.92
C SER A 111 -19.28 0.54 -7.94
N LYS A 112 -18.15 0.46 -7.25
CA LYS A 112 -17.12 1.52 -7.28
C LYS A 112 -16.57 1.75 -8.68
N PHE A 113 -16.14 0.70 -9.37
CA PHE A 113 -15.54 0.83 -10.70
C PHE A 113 -16.56 1.21 -11.78
N ASP A 114 -17.82 0.80 -11.65
CA ASP A 114 -18.90 1.28 -12.51
C ASP A 114 -19.17 2.78 -12.31
N LEU A 115 -19.07 3.28 -11.08
CA LEU A 115 -19.19 4.70 -10.79
C LEU A 115 -18.01 5.49 -11.35
N LEU A 116 -16.78 5.03 -11.12
CA LEU A 116 -15.56 5.65 -11.70
C LEU A 116 -15.61 5.71 -13.22
N ALA A 117 -16.00 4.61 -13.89
CA ALA A 117 -16.08 4.54 -15.36
C ALA A 117 -17.10 5.52 -15.96
N ARG A 118 -18.15 5.88 -15.22
CA ARG A 118 -19.16 6.85 -15.68
C ARG A 118 -18.75 8.30 -15.43
N SER A 119 -17.93 8.54 -14.41
CA SER A 119 -17.66 9.88 -13.88
C SER A 119 -16.28 10.42 -14.22
N LEU A 120 -15.26 9.57 -14.32
CA LEU A 120 -13.89 10.00 -14.62
C LEU A 120 -13.74 10.38 -16.10
N PRO A 121 -12.81 11.31 -16.43
CA PRO A 121 -12.49 11.68 -17.81
C PRO A 121 -12.16 10.48 -18.72
N SER A 122 -12.51 10.58 -20.00
CA SER A 122 -12.38 9.48 -20.99
C SER A 122 -10.97 8.94 -21.16
N ARG A 123 -9.93 9.72 -20.82
CA ARG A 123 -8.53 9.28 -20.82
C ARG A 123 -8.25 8.11 -19.88
N PHE A 124 -9.12 7.86 -18.90
CA PHE A 124 -9.01 6.72 -17.98
C PHE A 124 -9.85 5.50 -18.41
N ALA A 125 -10.65 5.61 -19.46
CA ALA A 125 -11.67 4.62 -19.80
C ALA A 125 -11.09 3.23 -20.12
N SER A 126 -9.98 3.18 -20.88
CA SER A 126 -9.31 1.91 -21.25
C SER A 126 -8.92 1.09 -20.01
N ASN A 127 -8.23 1.74 -19.06
CA ASN A 127 -7.78 1.13 -17.83
C ASN A 127 -8.94 0.78 -16.88
N LEU A 128 -9.99 1.60 -16.80
CA LEU A 128 -11.19 1.28 -16.02
C LEU A 128 -11.93 0.06 -16.57
N ASP A 129 -12.12 -0.02 -17.89
CA ASP A 129 -12.75 -1.19 -18.52
C ASP A 129 -11.93 -2.47 -18.35
N ARG A 130 -10.61 -2.34 -18.37
CA ARG A 130 -9.72 -3.45 -18.07
C ARG A 130 -9.88 -3.96 -16.65
N ILE A 131 -9.82 -3.08 -15.65
CA ILE A 131 -9.98 -3.48 -14.25
C ILE A 131 -11.35 -4.10 -14.01
N ARG A 132 -12.41 -3.53 -14.60
CA ARG A 132 -13.78 -4.09 -14.50
C ARG A 132 -13.84 -5.54 -14.99
N LYS A 133 -13.08 -5.89 -16.04
CA LYS A 133 -12.97 -7.27 -16.53
C LYS A 133 -12.17 -8.18 -15.59
N GLU A 134 -11.12 -7.65 -14.95
CA GLU A 134 -10.26 -8.41 -14.02
C GLU A 134 -10.81 -8.54 -12.60
N LEU A 135 -11.78 -7.70 -12.18
CA LEU A 135 -12.36 -7.74 -10.83
C LEU A 135 -12.78 -9.16 -10.39
N PRO A 136 -13.49 -9.98 -11.20
CA PRO A 136 -13.82 -11.34 -10.79
C PRO A 136 -12.58 -12.19 -10.46
N SER A 137 -11.52 -12.10 -11.26
CA SER A 137 -10.25 -12.80 -11.05
C SER A 137 -9.52 -12.32 -9.80
N LEU A 138 -9.54 -11.00 -9.53
CA LEU A 138 -8.93 -10.41 -8.34
C LEU A 138 -9.56 -10.95 -7.05
N PHE A 139 -10.88 -11.17 -7.06
CA PHE A 139 -11.63 -11.64 -5.89
C PHE A 139 -11.92 -13.16 -5.91
N SER A 140 -11.35 -13.92 -6.85
CA SER A 140 -11.55 -15.37 -6.94
C SER A 140 -10.63 -16.19 -6.02
N GLY A 141 -9.65 -15.54 -5.36
CA GLY A 141 -8.59 -16.20 -4.60
C GLY A 141 -7.34 -16.54 -5.41
N ALA A 142 -7.24 -16.07 -6.67
CA ALA A 142 -6.03 -16.21 -7.48
C ALA A 142 -4.86 -15.34 -6.96
N LEU A 143 -5.17 -14.33 -6.16
CA LEU A 143 -4.22 -13.63 -5.29
C LEU A 143 -4.56 -13.94 -3.84
N PRO A 144 -3.56 -14.00 -2.93
CA PRO A 144 -3.85 -14.04 -1.52
C PRO A 144 -4.58 -12.77 -1.11
N PHE A 145 -5.59 -12.94 -0.27
CA PHE A 145 -6.20 -11.83 0.44
C PHE A 145 -5.32 -11.47 1.62
N VAL A 146 -4.96 -10.21 1.73
CA VAL A 146 -3.96 -9.72 2.67
C VAL A 146 -4.48 -8.53 3.45
N LEU A 147 -3.93 -8.29 4.65
CA LEU A 147 -4.17 -7.05 5.35
C LEU A 147 -3.52 -5.89 4.58
N SER A 148 -4.37 -5.08 3.95
CA SER A 148 -4.03 -3.85 3.23
C SER A 148 -4.21 -2.65 4.16
N HIS A 149 -3.25 -1.71 4.18
CA HIS A 149 -3.22 -0.60 5.14
C HIS A 149 -4.38 0.41 4.97
N GLY A 150 -4.83 0.63 3.73
CA GLY A 150 -5.87 1.61 3.39
C GLY A 150 -5.34 3.03 3.19
N ASP A 151 -4.38 3.47 4.00
CA ASP A 151 -3.77 4.81 3.91
C ASP A 151 -2.23 4.82 4.01
N LEU A 152 -1.53 3.98 3.23
CA LEU A 152 -0.06 3.87 3.30
C LEU A 152 0.64 5.02 2.53
N CYS A 153 0.43 6.26 2.98
CA CYS A 153 1.12 7.43 2.43
C CYS A 153 2.44 7.74 3.18
N GLU A 154 3.22 8.65 2.63
CA GLU A 154 4.54 9.07 3.15
C GLU A 154 4.49 9.66 4.57
N MET A 155 3.31 10.12 5.02
CA MET A 155 3.09 10.60 6.39
C MET A 155 2.92 9.47 7.39
N ASN A 156 2.48 8.29 6.93
CA ASN A 156 2.18 7.14 7.77
C ASN A 156 3.32 6.12 7.84
N ILE A 157 4.42 6.37 7.12
CA ILE A 157 5.65 5.58 7.15
C ILE A 157 6.68 6.33 8.01
N LEU A 158 7.07 5.74 9.14
CA LEU A 158 8.16 6.24 9.97
C LEU A 158 9.46 5.56 9.56
N ILE A 159 10.53 6.34 9.44
CA ILE A 159 11.87 5.85 9.11
C ILE A 159 12.92 6.37 10.10
N ASN A 160 14.03 5.64 10.19
CA ASN A 160 15.28 6.19 10.69
C ASN A 160 15.85 7.17 9.67
N SER A 161 16.02 8.45 10.02
CA SER A 161 16.48 9.49 9.11
C SER A 161 17.91 9.33 8.61
N GLU A 162 18.74 8.57 9.33
CA GLU A 162 20.14 8.32 8.96
C GLU A 162 20.24 7.12 8.01
N THR A 163 19.50 6.04 8.29
CA THR A 163 19.63 4.78 7.55
C THR A 163 18.56 4.58 6.47
N GLY A 164 17.40 5.23 6.59
CA GLY A 164 16.25 5.02 5.73
C GLY A 164 15.43 3.76 6.05
N ASN A 165 15.80 3.01 7.08
CA ASN A 165 15.02 1.83 7.48
C ASN A 165 13.67 2.24 8.05
N ILE A 166 12.62 1.48 7.72
CA ILE A 166 11.30 1.71 8.29
C ILE A 166 11.33 1.32 9.77
N THR A 167 10.84 2.20 10.63
CA THR A 167 10.80 2.01 12.09
C THR A 167 9.38 1.87 12.63
N GLY A 168 8.38 2.22 11.83
CA GLY A 168 6.98 2.12 12.23
C GLY A 168 6.03 2.47 11.08
N ILE A 169 4.82 1.92 11.14
CA ILE A 169 3.72 2.28 10.24
C ILE A 169 2.50 2.58 11.10
N VAL A 170 1.90 3.75 10.88
CA VAL A 170 0.83 4.30 11.71
C VAL A 170 -0.44 4.51 10.90
N ASP A 171 -1.54 4.81 11.60
CA ASP A 171 -2.86 5.08 11.01
C ASP A 171 -3.49 3.91 10.24
N TRP A 172 -3.65 2.79 10.96
CA TRP A 172 -4.30 1.58 10.47
C TRP A 172 -5.85 1.67 10.48
N ALA A 173 -6.43 2.86 10.58
CA ALA A 173 -7.88 3.04 10.76
C ALA A 173 -8.70 2.59 9.54
N GLU A 174 -8.06 2.57 8.36
CA GLU A 174 -8.63 2.16 7.08
C GLU A 174 -8.20 0.77 6.63
N ALA A 175 -7.51 0.02 7.49
CA ALA A 175 -6.98 -1.29 7.12
C ALA A 175 -8.11 -2.29 6.82
N ARG A 176 -7.98 -3.01 5.71
CA ARG A 176 -8.96 -3.98 5.22
C ARG A 176 -8.29 -5.20 4.62
N ILE A 177 -8.99 -6.32 4.62
CA ILE A 177 -8.54 -7.52 3.94
C ILE A 177 -8.95 -7.41 2.47
N LEU A 178 -7.97 -7.36 1.56
CA LEU A 178 -8.14 -7.19 0.11
C LEU A 178 -7.14 -8.05 -0.65
N PRO A 179 -7.37 -8.35 -1.95
CA PRO A 179 -6.36 -9.00 -2.78
C PRO A 179 -5.02 -8.25 -2.72
N PHE A 180 -3.90 -8.97 -2.66
CA PHE A 180 -2.59 -8.34 -2.69
C PHE A 180 -2.43 -7.41 -3.89
N GLY A 181 -1.83 -6.24 -3.66
CA GLY A 181 -1.63 -5.23 -4.70
C GLY A 181 -2.43 -3.95 -4.47
N PHE A 182 -3.57 -4.02 -3.78
CA PHE A 182 -4.42 -2.84 -3.54
C PHE A 182 -3.75 -1.73 -2.72
N SER A 183 -2.71 -2.03 -1.93
CA SER A 183 -1.91 -1.03 -1.20
C SER A 183 -0.56 -0.70 -1.84
N LEU A 184 -0.25 -1.24 -3.04
CA LEU A 184 1.02 -0.94 -3.73
C LEU A 184 1.14 0.52 -4.16
N TRP A 185 0.05 1.30 -4.15
CA TRP A 185 0.13 2.75 -4.33
C TRP A 185 1.03 3.43 -3.28
N GLY A 186 1.17 2.86 -2.07
CA GLY A 186 2.11 3.37 -1.08
C GLY A 186 3.57 3.20 -1.49
N PHE A 187 3.88 2.14 -2.25
CA PHE A 187 5.20 1.95 -2.86
C PHE A 187 5.42 2.94 -4.02
N GLU A 188 4.41 3.22 -4.84
CA GLU A 188 4.50 4.25 -5.89
C GLU A 188 4.93 5.61 -5.34
N ASN A 189 4.40 5.99 -4.17
CA ASN A 189 4.74 7.24 -3.50
C ASN A 189 6.20 7.32 -3.00
N VAL A 190 6.91 6.19 -2.95
CA VAL A 190 8.35 6.15 -2.62
C VAL A 190 9.23 6.32 -3.87
N LEU A 191 8.68 6.09 -5.06
CA LEU A 191 9.38 6.16 -6.35
C LEU A 191 9.48 7.57 -6.94
N GLY A 192 8.83 8.55 -6.32
CA GLY A 192 8.78 9.92 -6.81
C GLY A 192 8.16 10.88 -5.80
N TYR A 193 7.74 12.04 -6.30
CA TYR A 193 7.06 13.05 -5.52
C TYR A 193 6.08 13.85 -6.38
N MET A 194 5.08 14.44 -5.73
CA MET A 194 4.12 15.36 -6.34
C MET A 194 4.49 16.81 -5.98
N ASP A 195 4.47 17.71 -6.96
CA ASP A 195 4.54 19.16 -6.75
C ASP A 195 3.51 19.90 -7.63
N SER A 196 3.60 21.23 -7.73
CA SER A 196 2.67 22.04 -8.53
C SER A 196 2.77 21.80 -10.05
N GLY A 197 3.85 21.17 -10.53
CA GLY A 197 4.03 20.73 -11.90
C GLY A 197 3.53 19.31 -12.18
N GLY A 198 3.07 18.60 -11.15
CA GLY A 198 2.57 17.23 -11.25
C GLY A 198 3.51 16.21 -10.62
N TRP A 199 3.37 14.96 -11.06
CA TRP A 199 4.16 13.84 -10.55
C TRP A 199 5.55 13.77 -11.21
N HIS A 200 6.59 13.60 -10.40
CA HIS A 200 7.97 13.45 -10.84
C HIS A 200 8.55 12.14 -10.29
N TYR A 201 9.01 11.27 -11.18
CA TYR A 201 9.80 10.10 -10.77
C TYR A 201 11.24 10.49 -10.49
N TYR A 202 11.87 9.82 -9.53
CA TYR A 202 13.31 9.90 -9.33
C TYR A 202 14.07 9.23 -10.47
N ASP A 203 15.30 9.68 -10.74
CA ASP A 203 16.16 9.12 -11.79
C ASP A 203 16.51 7.64 -11.56
N ASN A 204 16.60 7.23 -10.29
CA ASN A 204 16.81 5.85 -9.86
C ASN A 204 15.52 5.00 -9.73
N ARG A 205 14.35 5.47 -10.21
CA ARG A 205 13.07 4.74 -10.09
C ARG A 205 13.18 3.26 -10.49
N ARG A 206 13.77 2.97 -11.65
CA ARG A 206 13.84 1.59 -12.16
C ARG A 206 14.67 0.69 -11.25
N GLU A 207 15.75 1.22 -10.69
CA GLU A 207 16.57 0.51 -9.71
C GLU A 207 15.77 0.20 -8.43
N LEU A 208 14.96 1.15 -7.96
CA LEU A 208 14.08 0.95 -6.81
C LEU A 208 12.97 -0.07 -7.10
N GLU A 209 12.36 -0.05 -8.29
CA GLU A 209 11.38 -1.06 -8.73
C GLU A 209 11.98 -2.46 -8.80
N ASP A 210 13.13 -2.61 -9.46
CA ASP A 210 13.84 -3.88 -9.57
C ASP A 210 14.22 -4.40 -8.17
N LEU A 211 14.73 -3.51 -7.32
CA LEU A 211 15.07 -3.84 -5.95
C LEU A 211 13.85 -4.31 -5.19
N PHE A 212 12.71 -3.61 -5.28
CA PHE A 212 11.46 -4.00 -4.62
C PHE A 212 11.03 -5.40 -5.06
N TRP A 213 10.94 -5.65 -6.37
CA TRP A 213 10.40 -6.91 -6.89
C TRP A 213 11.35 -8.09 -6.64
N GLN A 214 12.65 -7.94 -6.88
CA GLN A 214 13.65 -8.98 -6.57
C GLN A 214 13.57 -9.37 -5.09
N THR A 215 13.41 -8.36 -4.26
CA THR A 215 13.36 -8.51 -2.82
C THR A 215 12.04 -9.15 -2.35
N PHE A 216 10.91 -8.73 -2.92
CA PHE A 216 9.60 -9.31 -2.64
C PHE A 216 9.55 -10.78 -3.08
N TRP A 217 9.97 -11.10 -4.30
CA TRP A 217 9.96 -12.46 -4.84
C TRP A 217 10.95 -13.40 -4.14
N GLY A 218 12.04 -12.88 -3.59
CA GLY A 218 12.95 -13.67 -2.76
C GLY A 218 12.34 -14.12 -1.43
N GLU A 219 11.28 -13.47 -0.96
CA GLU A 219 10.69 -13.69 0.38
C GLU A 219 9.24 -14.22 0.32
N ALA A 220 8.47 -13.89 -0.73
CA ALA A 220 7.10 -14.32 -0.91
C ALA A 220 7.01 -15.83 -1.17
N SER A 221 6.33 -16.56 -0.29
CA SER A 221 6.15 -18.01 -0.46
C SER A 221 5.11 -18.30 -1.55
N HIS A 222 5.32 -19.37 -2.32
CA HIS A 222 4.40 -19.84 -3.36
C HIS A 222 4.06 -18.79 -4.43
N ALA A 223 4.95 -17.82 -4.62
CA ALA A 223 4.82 -16.72 -5.56
C ALA A 223 4.92 -17.13 -7.05
N SER A 224 5.54 -18.27 -7.35
CA SER A 224 5.83 -18.75 -8.71
C SER A 224 4.59 -18.98 -9.57
N ASP A 225 3.42 -19.12 -8.94
CA ASP A 225 2.18 -19.56 -9.60
C ASP A 225 1.20 -18.40 -9.84
N VAL A 226 1.53 -17.18 -9.38
CA VAL A 226 0.68 -15.99 -9.52
C VAL A 226 1.07 -15.18 -10.73
N GLY A 227 0.07 -14.82 -11.55
CA GLY A 227 0.28 -13.91 -12.67
C GLY A 227 0.66 -12.50 -12.20
N LEU A 228 1.86 -12.04 -12.56
CA LEU A 228 2.29 -10.63 -12.44
C LEU A 228 1.22 -9.65 -12.94
N GLU A 229 0.51 -10.05 -13.98
CA GLU A 229 -0.60 -9.31 -14.55
C GLU A 229 -1.74 -9.10 -13.55
N LEU A 230 -2.07 -10.10 -12.74
CA LEU A 230 -3.12 -9.96 -11.74
C LEU A 230 -2.69 -9.01 -10.61
N ILE A 231 -1.41 -9.03 -10.21
CA ILE A 231 -0.85 -8.07 -9.24
C ILE A 231 -0.89 -6.66 -9.79
N ARG A 232 -0.54 -6.46 -11.08
CA ARG A 232 -0.61 -5.15 -11.73
C ARG A 232 -2.05 -4.64 -11.83
N ALA A 233 -3.02 -5.51 -12.13
CA ALA A 233 -4.43 -5.16 -12.11
C ALA A 233 -4.90 -4.75 -10.71
N ALA A 234 -4.47 -5.48 -9.67
CA ALA A 234 -4.76 -5.14 -8.28
C ALA A 234 -4.14 -3.79 -7.85
N ARG A 235 -2.90 -3.54 -8.26
CA ARG A 235 -2.20 -2.25 -8.06
C ARG A 235 -3.00 -1.11 -8.68
N LEU A 236 -3.37 -1.25 -9.95
CA LEU A 236 -4.12 -0.22 -10.66
C LEU A 236 -5.51 0.00 -10.04
N ALA A 237 -6.17 -1.08 -9.60
CA ALA A 237 -7.43 -0.98 -8.88
C ALA A 237 -7.28 -0.21 -7.56
N GLY A 238 -6.20 -0.46 -6.81
CA GLY A 238 -5.84 0.28 -5.61
C GLY A 238 -5.63 1.77 -5.86
N LEU A 239 -4.90 2.13 -6.93
CA LEU A 239 -4.65 3.52 -7.34
C LEU A 239 -5.94 4.27 -7.67
N PHE A 240 -6.84 3.67 -8.47
CA PHE A 240 -8.14 4.25 -8.76
C PHE A 240 -9.00 4.42 -7.52
N CYS A 241 -8.98 3.44 -6.60
CA CYS A 241 -9.73 3.55 -5.36
C CYS A 241 -9.18 4.64 -4.43
N ARG A 242 -7.85 4.85 -4.43
CA ARG A 242 -7.20 5.87 -3.61
C ARG A 242 -7.44 7.29 -4.13
N TYR A 243 -7.25 7.51 -5.43
CA TYR A 243 -7.24 8.85 -6.02
C TYR A 243 -8.50 9.17 -6.85
N GLY A 244 -9.43 8.22 -7.00
CA GLY A 244 -10.65 8.40 -7.78
C GLY A 244 -11.87 8.87 -6.99
N PHE A 245 -11.79 8.91 -5.66
CA PHE A 245 -12.93 9.25 -4.80
C PHE A 245 -12.59 10.39 -3.86
N ILE A 246 -13.56 11.28 -3.66
CA ILE A 246 -13.56 12.30 -2.61
C ILE A 246 -14.24 11.69 -1.39
N VAL A 247 -13.55 11.71 -0.25
CA VAL A 247 -14.01 11.10 1.00
C VAL A 247 -14.19 12.13 2.10
N ASP A 248 -15.20 11.94 2.95
CA ASP A 248 -15.34 12.61 4.25
C ASP A 248 -15.37 11.55 5.34
N GLY A 249 -14.27 11.49 6.10
CA GLY A 249 -13.96 10.34 6.95
C GLY A 249 -13.98 9.04 6.14
N LYS A 250 -14.91 8.13 6.48
CA LYS A 250 -15.05 6.83 5.81
C LYS A 250 -16.09 6.82 4.68
N ALA A 251 -16.80 7.92 4.46
CA ALA A 251 -17.87 7.99 3.48
C ALA A 251 -17.35 8.53 2.15
N VAL A 252 -17.62 7.82 1.05
CA VAL A 252 -17.42 8.34 -0.30
C VAL A 252 -18.50 9.38 -0.56
N ILE A 253 -18.08 10.63 -0.79
CA ILE A 253 -18.99 11.74 -1.11
C ILE A 253 -19.26 11.74 -2.62
N SER A 254 -18.21 11.66 -3.42
CA SER A 254 -18.28 11.75 -4.88
C SER A 254 -17.03 11.16 -5.55
N VAL A 255 -17.05 11.13 -6.88
CA VAL A 255 -15.86 10.85 -7.70
C VAL A 255 -15.08 12.15 -7.88
N VAL A 256 -13.76 12.04 -7.97
CA VAL A 256 -12.85 13.14 -8.27
C VAL A 256 -13.18 13.77 -9.63
N ASP A 257 -13.21 15.10 -9.69
CA ASP A 257 -13.45 15.88 -10.89
C ASP A 257 -12.40 16.99 -11.05
N GLN A 258 -12.60 17.89 -12.02
CA GLN A 258 -11.64 18.97 -12.30
C GLN A 258 -11.42 19.95 -11.14
N SER A 259 -12.28 19.97 -10.13
CA SER A 259 -12.10 20.80 -8.93
C SER A 259 -11.09 20.21 -7.95
N ASP A 260 -10.80 18.89 -8.01
CA ASP A 260 -9.76 18.22 -7.24
C ASP A 260 -8.53 17.92 -8.12
N ALA A 261 -7.81 19.01 -8.44
CA ALA A 261 -6.63 18.96 -9.30
C ALA A 261 -5.51 18.07 -8.74
N SER A 262 -5.40 17.93 -7.42
CA SER A 262 -4.35 17.11 -6.77
C SER A 262 -4.60 15.62 -7.02
N SER A 263 -5.82 15.14 -6.72
CA SER A 263 -6.17 13.75 -6.95
C SER A 263 -6.16 13.40 -8.44
N LEU A 264 -6.60 14.33 -9.31
CA LEU A 264 -6.48 14.15 -10.76
C LEU A 264 -5.03 14.05 -11.23
N ALA A 265 -4.10 14.82 -10.68
CA ALA A 265 -2.68 14.72 -11.06
C ALA A 265 -2.10 13.34 -10.74
N TYR A 266 -2.49 12.73 -9.62
CA TYR A 266 -2.12 11.35 -9.29
C TYR A 266 -2.76 10.33 -10.24
N LEU A 267 -4.04 10.49 -10.57
CA LEU A 267 -4.68 9.64 -11.58
C LEU A 267 -4.01 9.78 -12.94
N ASP A 268 -3.67 10.99 -13.36
CA ASP A 268 -2.98 11.24 -14.63
C ASP A 268 -1.60 10.58 -14.65
N ALA A 269 -0.86 10.64 -13.54
CA ALA A 269 0.46 10.02 -13.42
C ALA A 269 0.44 8.49 -13.47
N PHE A 270 -0.57 7.86 -12.85
CA PHE A 270 -0.56 6.42 -12.58
C PHE A 270 -1.61 5.61 -13.32
N CYS A 271 -2.67 6.26 -13.81
CA CYS A 271 -3.86 5.59 -14.33
C CYS A 271 -4.23 6.00 -15.77
N ALA A 272 -3.66 7.09 -16.31
CA ALA A 272 -3.96 7.53 -17.68
C ALA A 272 -3.15 6.81 -18.76
N ALA A 273 -1.90 6.42 -18.47
CA ALA A 273 -1.04 5.75 -19.43
C ALA A 273 -1.30 4.23 -19.47
N ASP A 274 -1.23 3.65 -20.68
CA ASP A 274 -1.18 2.20 -20.85
C ASP A 274 0.25 1.71 -20.58
N ASP A 275 0.65 1.64 -19.30
CA ASP A 275 1.97 1.12 -18.87
C ASP A 275 2.06 -0.42 -18.96
N TRP A 276 1.18 -1.06 -19.75
CA TRP A 276 1.18 -2.49 -19.92
C TRP A 276 2.02 -2.91 -21.13
N PRO A 277 3.04 -3.78 -20.99
CA PRO A 277 3.67 -4.37 -22.17
C PRO A 277 2.59 -5.14 -22.95
N PRO A 278 2.49 -4.99 -24.28
CA PRO A 278 1.47 -5.70 -25.06
C PRO A 278 1.53 -7.19 -24.77
N THR A 279 0.38 -7.80 -24.53
CA THR A 279 0.25 -9.26 -24.42
C THR A 279 0.76 -9.88 -25.72
N THR A 280 1.98 -10.41 -25.70
CA THR A 280 2.52 -11.28 -26.76
C THR A 280 1.94 -12.66 -26.65
#